data_AF-A0A7V3AA60-F1
#
_entry.id   AF-A0A7V3AA60-F1
#
_cell.length_a   1.000
_cell.length_b   1.000
_cell.length_c   1.000
_cell.angle_alpha   90.00
_cell.angle_beta   90.00
_cell.angle_gamma   90.00
#
_symmetry.space_group_name_H-M   'P 1'
#
loop_
_entity.id
_entity.type
_entity.pdbx_description
1 polymer ?
#
loop_
_entity_poly.entity_id
_entity_poly.type
_entity_poly.pdbx_seq_one_letter_code
_entity_poly.pdbx_strand_id
1 'polypeptide(L)'
;MRQVSAVLLLGAAIGLGQTAEIPNGLPVPPVLVEPAPLADIGKPDQVVGNGTPESVTEEALARAVERGGVVVLHPGKPVTVVLSKPLELKQRAKPCVIDGQGLVTLDGGGKTRILQKEWKTELTVQRLRFQHARADKEGAAIWNTNWDGRLTAIDCHFEDCKTTSTGPDIGGGAIRVTGQRHLYVSGCSFVDCEGSNGGAICTIGCQLSIVNCTFLRCRAFGYG
;
A
#
# COMPACT_ATOMS: atom_id res chain seq x y z
N MET A 1 15.02 -21.11 19.86
CA MET A 1 14.90 -19.90 19.03
C MET A 1 15.13 -20.31 17.58
N ARG A 2 14.06 -20.49 16.79
CA ARG A 2 14.18 -20.92 15.40
C ARG A 2 14.47 -19.69 14.53
N GLN A 3 15.63 -19.69 13.87
CA GLN A 3 15.93 -18.76 12.79
C GLN A 3 14.88 -18.93 11.69
N VAL A 4 14.23 -17.84 11.30
CA VAL A 4 13.40 -17.79 10.10
C VAL A 4 14.24 -17.11 9.03
N SER A 5 14.74 -17.91 8.08
CA SER A 5 15.46 -17.42 6.91
C SER A 5 14.48 -16.68 5.99
N ALA A 6 14.75 -15.41 5.72
CA ALA A 6 14.03 -14.65 4.70
C ALA A 6 14.53 -15.08 3.31
N VAL A 7 13.64 -15.60 2.46
CA VAL A 7 13.91 -15.84 1.04
C VAL A 7 13.46 -14.59 0.27
N LEU A 8 14.44 -13.90 -0.30
CA LEU A 8 14.24 -12.74 -1.17
C LEU A 8 14.05 -13.25 -2.61
N LEU A 9 12.84 -13.19 -3.14
CA LEU A 9 12.59 -13.41 -4.58
C LEU A 9 12.89 -12.11 -5.33
N LEU A 10 14.13 -11.97 -5.83
CA LEU A 10 14.49 -10.93 -6.78
C LEU A 10 14.03 -11.34 -8.19
N GLY A 11 12.89 -10.82 -8.64
CA GLY A 11 12.56 -10.77 -10.06
C GLY A 11 13.20 -9.54 -10.70
N ALA A 12 14.53 -9.52 -10.84
CA ALA A 12 15.22 -8.46 -11.57
C ALA A 12 15.49 -8.93 -13.00
N ALA A 13 14.61 -8.57 -13.93
CA ALA A 13 14.90 -8.63 -15.36
C ALA A 13 15.42 -7.27 -15.82
N ILE A 14 16.75 -7.14 -15.96
CA ILE A 14 17.37 -6.11 -16.80
C ILE A 14 18.31 -6.86 -17.74
N GLY A 15 18.10 -6.69 -19.03
CA GLY A 15 18.54 -7.62 -20.06
C GLY A 15 20.05 -7.73 -20.28
N LEU A 16 20.45 -8.91 -20.73
CA LEU A 16 21.26 -9.17 -21.93
C LEU A 16 21.19 -10.69 -22.22
N GLY A 17 20.45 -11.07 -23.27
CA GLY A 17 20.85 -12.17 -24.16
C GLY A 17 20.93 -13.63 -23.69
N GLN A 18 20.42 -14.05 -22.53
CA GLN A 18 20.25 -15.48 -22.22
C GLN A 18 18.94 -15.71 -21.45
N THR A 19 17.94 -16.29 -22.12
CA THR A 19 16.85 -16.99 -21.43
C THR A 19 17.50 -18.20 -20.76
N ALA A 20 17.75 -18.12 -19.45
CA ALA A 20 18.02 -19.32 -18.67
C ALA A 20 16.73 -20.15 -18.71
N GLU A 21 16.67 -21.10 -19.63
CA GLU A 21 15.65 -22.14 -19.60
C GLU A 21 15.80 -22.86 -18.26
N ILE A 22 14.78 -22.75 -17.40
CA ILE A 22 14.69 -23.63 -16.23
C ILE A 22 14.63 -25.05 -16.80
N PRO A 23 15.56 -25.97 -16.43
CA PRO A 23 15.54 -27.33 -16.93
C PRO A 23 14.15 -27.94 -16.74
N ASN A 24 13.52 -28.34 -17.85
CA ASN A 24 12.24 -29.04 -17.82
C ASN A 24 12.34 -30.25 -16.89
N GLY A 25 11.50 -30.27 -15.84
CA GLY A 25 11.41 -31.40 -14.90
C GLY A 25 11.97 -31.16 -13.50
N LEU A 26 12.48 -29.97 -13.17
CA LEU A 26 12.66 -29.62 -11.75
C LEU A 26 11.30 -29.38 -11.10
N PRO A 27 11.02 -29.96 -9.91
CA PRO A 27 9.79 -29.70 -9.19
C PRO A 27 9.70 -28.20 -8.92
N VAL A 28 8.57 -27.59 -9.30
CA VAL A 28 8.25 -26.21 -8.92
C VAL A 28 8.31 -26.15 -7.39
N PRO A 29 9.17 -25.30 -6.79
CA PRO A 29 9.20 -25.15 -5.36
C PRO A 29 7.79 -24.85 -4.83
N PRO A 30 7.38 -25.43 -3.69
CA PRO A 30 6.06 -25.15 -3.15
C PRO A 30 5.91 -23.65 -2.85
N VAL A 31 4.76 -23.08 -3.21
CA VAL A 31 4.40 -21.72 -2.83
C VAL A 31 4.19 -21.71 -1.32
N LEU A 32 5.12 -21.07 -0.59
CA LEU A 32 5.07 -21.03 0.88
C LEU A 32 4.08 -19.99 1.40
N VAL A 33 3.76 -18.98 0.58
CA VAL A 33 2.79 -17.92 0.88
C VAL A 33 2.04 -17.56 -0.40
N GLU A 34 0.75 -17.89 -0.43
CA GLU A 34 -0.13 -17.60 -1.57
C GLU A 34 -0.46 -16.10 -1.63
N PRO A 35 -0.51 -15.48 -2.83
CA PRO A 35 -0.97 -14.12 -3.00
C PRO A 35 -2.33 -13.89 -2.34
N ALA A 36 -2.51 -12.72 -1.72
CA ALA A 36 -3.79 -12.37 -1.13
C ALA A 36 -4.84 -12.22 -2.25
N PRO A 37 -5.98 -12.92 -2.20
CA PRO A 37 -7.08 -12.65 -3.13
C PRO A 37 -7.67 -11.29 -2.83
N LEU A 38 -8.29 -10.66 -3.84
CA LEU A 38 -9.08 -9.45 -3.64
C LEU A 38 -10.13 -9.70 -2.56
N ALA A 39 -10.33 -8.71 -1.69
CA ALA A 39 -11.42 -8.72 -0.73
C ALA A 39 -12.77 -8.66 -1.47
N ASP A 40 -13.78 -9.32 -0.89
CA ASP A 40 -15.13 -9.33 -1.43
C ASP A 40 -15.75 -7.93 -1.38
N ILE A 41 -16.20 -7.47 -2.54
CA ILE A 41 -16.90 -6.19 -2.72
C ILE A 41 -18.33 -6.35 -3.24
N GLY A 42 -18.86 -7.57 -3.30
CA GLY A 42 -20.18 -7.87 -3.88
C GLY A 42 -21.36 -7.26 -3.11
N LYS A 43 -21.13 -6.79 -1.88
CA LYS A 43 -22.11 -6.09 -1.04
C LYS A 43 -21.45 -4.85 -0.40
N PRO A 44 -21.29 -3.75 -1.15
CA PRO A 44 -20.67 -2.55 -0.61
C PRO A 44 -21.55 -1.94 0.50
N ASP A 45 -20.94 -1.57 1.63
CA ASP A 45 -21.58 -0.67 2.61
C ASP A 45 -21.77 0.73 1.99
N GLN A 46 -20.82 1.13 1.13
CA GLN A 46 -20.74 2.47 0.57
C GLN A 46 -20.21 2.42 -0.87
N VAL A 47 -20.85 3.20 -1.74
CA VAL A 47 -20.33 3.48 -3.09
C VAL A 47 -20.00 4.97 -3.16
N VAL A 48 -18.75 5.29 -3.48
CA VAL A 48 -18.30 6.67 -3.68
C VAL A 48 -18.24 6.93 -5.18
N GLY A 49 -19.12 7.81 -5.64
CA GLY A 49 -19.31 8.14 -7.05
C GLY A 49 -20.59 7.54 -7.65
N ASN A 50 -20.98 8.06 -8.80
CA ASN A 50 -22.21 7.69 -9.52
C ASN A 50 -21.95 7.27 -10.97
N GLY A 51 -20.69 6.94 -11.29
CA GLY A 51 -20.28 6.58 -12.65
C GLY A 51 -19.69 7.74 -13.46
N THR A 52 -19.47 8.91 -12.83
CA THR A 52 -18.67 9.99 -13.42
C THR A 52 -17.45 10.33 -12.56
N PRO A 53 -16.29 10.73 -13.13
CA PRO A 53 -15.10 11.05 -12.34
C PRO A 53 -15.32 12.15 -11.31
N GLU A 54 -16.09 13.17 -11.67
CA GLU A 54 -16.33 14.36 -10.86
C GLU A 54 -17.11 14.03 -9.59
N SER A 55 -17.78 12.87 -9.57
CA SER A 55 -18.54 12.38 -8.41
C SER A 55 -17.68 11.71 -7.34
N VAL A 56 -16.42 11.38 -7.64
CA VAL A 56 -15.47 10.81 -6.67
C VAL A 56 -14.64 11.94 -6.07
N THR A 57 -15.18 12.60 -5.04
CA THR A 57 -14.54 13.77 -4.39
C THR A 57 -13.73 13.39 -3.16
N GLU A 58 -12.77 14.24 -2.77
CA GLU A 58 -12.03 14.12 -1.51
C GLU A 58 -12.97 14.01 -0.30
N GLU A 59 -14.02 14.84 -0.23
CA GLU A 59 -14.95 14.85 0.90
C GLU A 59 -15.79 13.56 0.96
N ALA A 60 -16.19 13.02 -0.18
CA ALA A 60 -16.94 11.77 -0.23
C ALA A 60 -16.06 10.59 0.19
N LEU A 61 -14.80 10.55 -0.26
CA LEU A 61 -13.81 9.58 0.20
C LEU A 61 -13.57 9.69 1.71
N ALA A 62 -13.33 10.89 2.22
CA ALA A 62 -13.06 11.12 3.65
C ALA A 62 -14.21 10.60 4.53
N ARG A 63 -15.46 10.93 4.18
CA ARG A 63 -16.63 10.42 4.91
C ARG A 63 -16.76 8.90 4.84
N ALA A 64 -16.45 8.30 3.69
CA ALA A 64 -16.55 6.86 3.52
C ALA A 64 -15.48 6.12 4.34
N VAL A 65 -14.23 6.59 4.29
CA VAL A 65 -13.11 6.03 5.07
C VAL A 65 -13.36 6.16 6.57
N GLU A 66 -13.85 7.30 7.03
CA GLU A 66 -14.15 7.51 8.46
C GLU A 66 -15.19 6.51 8.99
N ARG A 67 -16.18 6.13 8.17
CA ARG A 67 -17.21 5.13 8.51
C ARG A 67 -16.70 3.69 8.44
N GLY A 68 -15.69 3.43 7.60
CA GLY A 68 -15.18 2.08 7.32
C GLY A 68 -16.18 1.21 6.55
N GLY A 69 -16.00 -0.11 6.64
CA GLY A 69 -16.79 -1.08 5.88
C GLY A 69 -16.27 -1.26 4.45
N VAL A 70 -17.08 -1.86 3.58
CA VAL A 70 -16.73 -2.07 2.17
C VAL A 70 -17.07 -0.81 1.37
N VAL A 71 -16.03 -0.09 0.95
CA VAL A 71 -16.10 1.15 0.16
C VAL A 71 -15.64 0.86 -1.27
N VAL A 72 -16.57 0.95 -2.22
CA VAL A 72 -16.28 0.79 -3.65
C VAL A 72 -16.28 2.16 -4.33
N LEU A 73 -15.20 2.48 -5.03
CA LEU A 73 -15.11 3.73 -5.79
C LEU A 73 -15.62 3.52 -7.21
N HIS A 74 -16.52 4.39 -7.68
CA HIS A 74 -17.21 4.24 -8.96
C HIS A 74 -17.16 5.53 -9.80
N PRO A 75 -15.99 5.82 -10.43
CA PRO A 75 -15.84 6.98 -11.29
C PRO A 75 -16.31 6.75 -12.75
N GLY A 76 -16.64 5.52 -13.14
CA GLY A 76 -17.01 5.13 -14.51
C GLY A 76 -15.86 5.15 -15.54
N LYS A 77 -14.86 6.01 -15.37
CA LYS A 77 -13.60 6.08 -16.13
C LYS A 77 -12.44 6.48 -15.20
N PRO A 78 -11.17 6.35 -15.63
CA PRO A 78 -10.04 6.70 -14.77
C PRO A 78 -10.12 8.13 -14.23
N VAL A 79 -9.82 8.30 -12.94
CA VAL A 79 -9.83 9.60 -12.25
C VAL A 79 -8.64 9.74 -11.31
N THR A 80 -8.11 10.96 -11.21
CA THR A 80 -7.17 11.34 -10.16
C THR A 80 -7.88 12.24 -9.17
N VAL A 81 -7.88 11.85 -7.89
CA VAL A 81 -8.38 12.63 -6.78
C VAL A 81 -7.18 13.21 -6.02
N VAL A 82 -6.98 14.51 -6.16
CA VAL A 82 -5.93 15.23 -5.42
C VAL A 82 -6.44 15.48 -4.01
N LEU A 83 -5.68 15.06 -3.01
CA LEU A 83 -6.00 15.22 -1.61
C LEU A 83 -5.30 16.45 -1.03
N SER A 84 -6.03 17.22 -0.24
CA SER A 84 -5.51 18.34 0.53
C SER A 84 -5.03 17.89 1.92
N LYS A 85 -5.53 16.74 2.42
CA LYS A 85 -5.17 16.16 3.72
C LYS A 85 -5.32 14.63 3.72
N PRO A 86 -4.76 13.93 4.72
CA PRO A 86 -4.90 12.49 4.81
C PRO A 86 -6.36 12.06 5.02
N LEU A 87 -6.75 10.96 4.38
CA LEU A 87 -7.95 10.21 4.71
C LEU A 87 -7.70 9.43 6.00
N GLU A 88 -8.59 9.53 6.98
CA GLU A 88 -8.38 8.99 8.32
C GLU A 88 -9.35 7.83 8.63
N LEU A 89 -8.80 6.63 8.80
CA LEU A 89 -9.54 5.51 9.37
C LEU A 89 -9.40 5.55 10.90
N LYS A 90 -10.43 6.13 11.54
CA LYS A 90 -10.44 6.39 12.98
C LYS A 90 -10.58 5.12 13.81
N GLN A 91 -10.18 5.22 15.07
CA GLN A 91 -10.34 4.17 16.07
C GLN A 91 -11.83 3.80 16.15
N ARG A 92 -12.12 2.50 16.16
CA ARG A 92 -13.48 1.91 16.15
C ARG A 92 -14.25 2.00 14.83
N ALA A 93 -13.65 2.50 13.75
CA ALA A 93 -14.22 2.28 12.42
C ALA A 93 -14.40 0.78 12.16
N LYS A 94 -15.42 0.42 11.36
CA LYS A 94 -15.56 -0.96 10.87
C LYS A 94 -14.28 -1.36 10.12
N PRO A 95 -13.90 -2.66 10.11
CA PRO A 95 -12.90 -3.16 9.18
C PRO A 95 -13.19 -2.63 7.78
N CYS A 96 -12.19 -2.01 7.17
CA CYS A 96 -12.38 -1.18 6.00
C CYS A 96 -11.72 -1.83 4.79
N VAL A 97 -12.49 -1.98 3.71
CA VAL A 97 -11.98 -2.33 2.39
C VAL A 97 -12.22 -1.12 1.50
N ILE A 98 -11.17 -0.60 0.88
CA ILE A 98 -11.28 0.47 -0.12
C ILE A 98 -10.86 -0.11 -1.46
N ASP A 99 -11.80 -0.18 -2.40
CA ASP A 99 -11.57 -0.73 -3.73
C ASP A 99 -11.71 0.36 -4.81
N GLY A 100 -10.62 0.62 -5.53
CA GLY A 100 -10.57 1.63 -6.58
C GLY A 100 -11.03 1.15 -7.97
N GLN A 101 -11.43 -0.11 -8.10
CA GLN A 101 -11.76 -0.79 -9.36
C GLN A 101 -10.70 -0.69 -10.46
N GLY A 102 -9.46 -0.33 -10.13
CA GLY A 102 -8.36 -0.10 -11.07
C GLY A 102 -8.42 1.26 -11.77
N LEU A 103 -9.40 2.10 -11.43
CA LEU A 103 -9.71 3.37 -12.09
C LEU A 103 -9.32 4.59 -11.26
N VAL A 104 -9.09 4.43 -9.95
CA VAL A 104 -8.84 5.58 -9.07
C VAL A 104 -7.36 5.72 -8.72
N THR A 105 -6.85 6.92 -8.96
CA THR A 105 -5.57 7.42 -8.46
C THR A 105 -5.84 8.41 -7.31
N LEU A 106 -5.19 8.18 -6.17
CA LEU A 106 -5.16 9.11 -5.05
C LEU A 106 -3.81 9.85 -5.07
N ASP A 107 -3.84 11.16 -5.19
CA ASP A 107 -2.66 12.01 -5.40
C ASP A 107 -2.45 12.94 -4.20
N GLY A 108 -1.26 12.89 -3.59
CA GLY A 108 -0.90 13.71 -2.42
C GLY A 108 -0.43 15.11 -2.80
N GLY A 109 -0.39 15.45 -4.08
CA GLY A 109 -0.01 16.74 -4.65
C GLY A 109 1.43 17.13 -4.36
N GLY A 110 2.30 16.17 -4.01
CA GLY A 110 3.65 16.43 -3.51
C GLY A 110 3.66 17.14 -2.15
N LYS A 111 2.58 17.06 -1.36
CA LYS A 111 2.39 17.88 -0.16
C LYS A 111 1.83 17.13 1.04
N THR A 112 1.00 16.11 0.82
CA THR A 112 0.29 15.43 1.91
C THR A 112 0.39 13.92 1.82
N ARG A 113 0.09 13.28 2.95
CA ARG A 113 -0.09 11.84 3.04
C ARG A 113 -1.46 11.45 2.50
N ILE A 114 -1.59 10.27 1.90
CA ILE A 114 -2.87 9.78 1.35
C ILE A 114 -3.79 9.20 2.44
N LEU A 115 -3.34 8.20 3.19
CA LEU A 115 -4.13 7.47 4.18
C LEU A 115 -3.38 7.37 5.50
N GLN A 116 -4.12 7.52 6.60
CA GLN A 116 -3.65 7.11 7.91
C GLN A 116 -4.73 6.33 8.68
N LYS A 117 -4.28 5.37 9.49
CA LYS A 117 -5.16 4.48 10.26
C LYS A 117 -4.77 4.43 11.74
N GLU A 118 -5.76 4.46 12.62
CA GLU A 118 -5.54 4.51 14.08
C GLU A 118 -5.38 3.11 14.72
N TRP A 119 -5.31 3.08 16.04
CA TRP A 119 -5.17 1.88 16.87
C TRP A 119 -6.23 0.81 16.54
N LYS A 120 -5.81 -0.46 16.42
CA LYS A 120 -6.65 -1.65 16.20
C LYS A 120 -7.50 -1.66 14.92
N THR A 121 -7.26 -0.74 14.00
CA THR A 121 -7.98 -0.70 12.72
C THR A 121 -7.50 -1.80 11.77
N GLU A 122 -8.43 -2.37 11.00
CA GLU A 122 -8.13 -3.28 9.90
C GLU A 122 -8.44 -2.57 8.58
N LEU A 123 -7.43 -2.40 7.73
CA LEU A 123 -7.54 -1.72 6.44
C LEU A 123 -7.04 -2.63 5.32
N THR A 124 -7.88 -2.83 4.31
CA THR A 124 -7.49 -3.37 3.01
C THR A 124 -7.67 -2.29 1.96
N VAL A 125 -6.62 -2.01 1.20
CA VAL A 125 -6.70 -1.19 -0.02
C VAL A 125 -6.46 -2.10 -1.22
N GLN A 126 -7.26 -1.95 -2.26
CA GLN A 126 -7.07 -2.74 -3.46
C GLN A 126 -7.42 -2.01 -4.75
N ARG A 127 -6.71 -2.35 -5.84
CA ARG A 127 -6.96 -1.82 -7.19
C ARG A 127 -6.94 -0.29 -7.21
N LEU A 128 -5.94 0.29 -6.56
CA LEU A 128 -5.74 1.73 -6.35
C LEU A 128 -4.34 2.15 -6.80
N ARG A 129 -4.23 3.38 -7.29
CA ARG A 129 -2.94 4.05 -7.45
C ARG A 129 -2.76 5.11 -6.37
N PHE A 130 -1.56 5.19 -5.82
CA PHE A 130 -1.12 6.18 -4.85
C PHE A 130 0.06 6.92 -5.47
N GLN A 131 -0.03 8.24 -5.61
CA GLN A 131 1.05 9.00 -6.23
C GLN A 131 1.36 10.33 -5.54
N HIS A 132 2.59 10.80 -5.74
CA HIS A 132 3.08 12.10 -5.26
C HIS A 132 2.80 12.34 -3.76
N ALA A 133 2.85 11.28 -2.97
CA ALA A 133 2.56 11.37 -1.55
C ALA A 133 3.78 11.90 -0.78
N ARG A 134 3.57 12.79 0.20
CA ARG A 134 4.64 13.35 1.04
C ARG A 134 4.30 13.29 2.52
N ALA A 135 5.29 12.93 3.32
CA ALA A 135 5.22 13.02 4.78
C ALA A 135 6.62 13.33 5.34
N ASP A 136 6.71 13.94 6.51
CA ASP A 136 8.04 14.24 7.06
C ASP A 136 8.80 12.98 7.43
N LYS A 137 8.15 12.05 8.14
CA LYS A 137 8.82 10.94 8.82
C LYS A 137 8.35 9.55 8.40
N GLU A 138 7.03 9.37 8.36
CA GLU A 138 6.41 8.05 8.28
C GLU A 138 5.50 7.96 7.06
N GLY A 139 5.69 6.92 6.22
CA GLY A 139 4.66 6.38 5.34
C GLY A 139 3.91 7.45 4.55
N ALA A 140 4.47 7.93 3.44
CA ALA A 140 3.85 9.04 2.73
C ALA A 140 2.52 8.64 2.08
N ALA A 141 2.38 7.42 1.59
CA ALA A 141 1.08 6.94 1.11
C ALA A 141 0.22 6.44 2.27
N ILE A 142 0.73 5.48 3.06
CA ILE A 142 -0.05 4.82 4.12
C ILE A 142 0.79 4.73 5.40
N TRP A 143 0.19 5.18 6.50
CA TRP A 143 0.79 5.08 7.83
C TRP A 143 -0.23 4.65 8.89
N ASN A 144 0.21 3.88 9.90
CA ASN A 144 -0.59 3.69 11.12
C ASN A 144 -0.06 4.53 12.28
N THR A 145 -0.94 5.27 12.94
CA THR A 145 -0.57 6.19 14.02
C THR A 145 -0.22 5.47 15.32
N ASN A 146 -0.71 4.23 15.52
CA ASN A 146 -0.51 3.47 16.76
C ASN A 146 -0.51 1.96 16.50
N TRP A 147 -0.10 1.17 17.49
CA TRP A 147 0.09 -0.28 17.42
C TRP A 147 -1.22 -1.04 17.22
N ASP A 148 -1.13 -2.33 16.91
CA ASP A 148 -2.24 -3.27 16.71
C ASP A 148 -3.22 -2.91 15.57
N GLY A 149 -3.76 -3.93 14.93
CA GLY A 149 -4.48 -3.84 13.67
C GLY A 149 -3.77 -4.57 12.54
N ARG A 150 -4.27 -4.36 11.32
CA ARG A 150 -3.75 -4.99 10.09
C ARG A 150 -3.80 -4.00 8.93
N LEU A 151 -2.84 -4.13 8.02
CA LEU A 151 -2.86 -3.46 6.73
C LEU A 151 -2.64 -4.49 5.63
N THR A 152 -3.53 -4.51 4.65
CA THR A 152 -3.42 -5.31 3.44
C THR A 152 -3.46 -4.39 2.23
N ALA A 153 -2.50 -4.53 1.31
CA ALA A 153 -2.49 -3.85 0.02
C ALA A 153 -2.48 -4.88 -1.10
N ILE A 154 -3.46 -4.83 -2.01
CA ILE A 154 -3.65 -5.84 -3.06
C ILE A 154 -3.80 -5.15 -4.42
N ASP A 155 -2.95 -5.49 -5.39
CA ASP A 155 -3.03 -4.92 -6.74
C ASP A 155 -3.02 -3.37 -6.71
N CYS A 156 -2.08 -2.81 -5.95
CA CYS A 156 -1.90 -1.37 -5.80
C CYS A 156 -0.61 -0.89 -6.47
N HIS A 157 -0.63 0.33 -6.99
CA HIS A 157 0.54 1.02 -7.51
C HIS A 157 0.92 2.19 -6.60
N PHE A 158 2.19 2.30 -6.22
CA PHE A 158 2.73 3.40 -5.44
C PHE A 158 3.85 4.06 -6.24
N GLU A 159 3.65 5.33 -6.59
CA GLU A 159 4.57 6.09 -7.43
C GLU A 159 5.00 7.38 -6.74
N ASP A 160 6.29 7.70 -6.76
CA ASP A 160 6.83 8.94 -6.21
C ASP A 160 6.27 9.24 -4.80
N CYS A 161 6.29 8.24 -3.91
CA CYS A 161 5.88 8.40 -2.51
C CYS A 161 7.12 8.58 -1.64
N LYS A 162 7.22 9.70 -0.91
CA LYS A 162 8.46 10.09 -0.24
C LYS A 162 8.31 10.59 1.19
N THR A 163 9.17 10.10 2.08
CA THR A 163 9.46 10.80 3.34
C THR A 163 10.61 11.79 3.15
N THR A 164 10.65 12.88 3.93
CA THR A 164 11.59 14.00 3.68
C THR A 164 12.66 14.19 4.77
N SER A 165 12.43 13.68 5.97
CA SER A 165 13.39 13.74 7.08
C SER A 165 14.35 12.55 7.09
N THR A 166 15.46 12.68 7.81
CA THR A 166 16.40 11.58 8.14
C THR A 166 16.36 11.22 9.62
N GLY A 167 16.50 9.93 9.97
CA GLY A 167 16.58 9.46 11.35
C GLY A 167 16.40 7.94 11.50
N PRO A 168 16.75 7.36 12.65
CA PRO A 168 16.81 5.90 12.84
C PRO A 168 15.44 5.22 12.80
N ASP A 169 14.41 5.87 13.36
CA ASP A 169 13.07 5.29 13.51
C ASP A 169 12.04 5.84 12.52
N ILE A 170 12.49 6.46 11.43
CA ILE A 170 11.62 7.04 10.41
C ILE A 170 11.81 6.32 9.08
N GLY A 171 10.77 6.23 8.24
CA GLY A 171 10.91 5.51 6.98
C GLY A 171 9.62 5.16 6.25
N GLY A 172 9.78 4.32 5.22
CA GLY A 172 8.70 3.86 4.36
C GLY A 172 8.22 4.97 3.45
N GLY A 173 8.91 5.22 2.34
CA GLY A 173 8.52 6.27 1.40
C GLY A 173 7.05 6.17 0.99
N ALA A 174 6.56 4.95 0.74
CA ALA A 174 5.15 4.67 0.53
C ALA A 174 4.45 4.23 1.82
N ILE A 175 4.84 3.10 2.39
CA ILE A 175 4.12 2.44 3.48
C ILE A 175 5.00 2.38 4.72
N ARG A 176 4.50 2.91 5.84
CA ARG A 176 5.09 2.70 7.16
C ARG A 176 4.14 1.98 8.06
N VAL A 177 4.59 0.85 8.61
CA VAL A 177 3.80 0.08 9.58
C VAL A 177 4.54 -0.19 10.89
N THR A 178 3.98 0.26 12.01
CA THR A 178 4.57 0.07 13.35
C THR A 178 3.62 -0.68 14.28
N GLY A 179 4.08 -1.80 14.83
CA GLY A 179 3.36 -2.56 15.87
C GLY A 179 2.07 -3.24 15.40
N GLN A 180 1.81 -3.32 14.09
CA GLN A 180 0.63 -4.00 13.55
C GLN A 180 0.83 -5.51 13.57
N ARG A 181 -0.26 -6.28 13.63
CA ARG A 181 -0.18 -7.74 13.61
C ARG A 181 0.37 -8.27 12.29
N HIS A 182 0.00 -7.65 11.17
CA HIS A 182 0.46 -8.03 9.83
C HIS A 182 0.37 -6.87 8.85
N LEU A 183 1.44 -6.64 8.10
CA LEU A 183 1.42 -5.98 6.81
C LEU A 183 1.49 -7.04 5.70
N TYR A 184 0.42 -7.20 4.94
CA TYR A 184 0.37 -8.07 3.77
C TYR A 184 0.34 -7.21 2.50
N VAL A 185 1.33 -7.36 1.62
CA VAL A 185 1.40 -6.66 0.33
C VAL A 185 1.42 -7.70 -0.79
N SER A 186 0.44 -7.64 -1.70
CA SER A 186 0.25 -8.65 -2.75
C SER A 186 0.00 -8.03 -4.11
N GLY A 187 0.79 -8.43 -5.13
CA GLY A 187 0.58 -7.93 -6.49
C GLY A 187 0.82 -6.44 -6.65
N CYS A 188 1.52 -5.80 -5.71
CA CYS A 188 1.72 -4.34 -5.73
C CYS A 188 3.00 -3.94 -6.46
N SER A 189 3.06 -2.70 -6.92
CA SER A 189 4.24 -2.11 -7.52
C SER A 189 4.62 -0.81 -6.82
N PHE A 190 5.92 -0.62 -6.61
CA PHE A 190 6.50 0.56 -5.99
C PHE A 190 7.55 1.14 -6.93
N VAL A 191 7.38 2.39 -7.33
CA VAL A 191 8.22 3.08 -8.31
C VAL A 191 8.64 4.42 -7.75
N ASP A 192 9.95 4.73 -7.80
CA ASP A 192 10.51 6.03 -7.40
C ASP A 192 10.15 6.45 -5.95
N CYS A 193 9.94 5.48 -5.07
CA CYS A 193 9.65 5.72 -3.65
C CYS A 193 10.93 5.93 -2.85
N GLU A 194 10.95 6.95 -2.00
CA GLU A 194 12.13 7.31 -1.21
C GLU A 194 11.78 7.48 0.27
N GLY A 195 12.55 6.86 1.16
CA GLY A 195 12.34 6.97 2.59
C GLY A 195 13.65 6.98 3.33
N SER A 196 13.67 7.51 4.56
CA SER A 196 14.88 7.49 5.38
C SER A 196 15.38 6.06 5.58
N ASN A 197 14.54 5.19 6.15
CA ASN A 197 14.72 3.74 6.17
C ASN A 197 13.66 3.06 5.32
N GLY A 198 14.03 2.06 4.52
CA GLY A 198 13.10 1.34 3.65
C GLY A 198 12.46 2.24 2.58
N GLY A 199 13.09 2.34 1.40
CA GLY A 199 12.71 3.30 0.36
C GLY A 199 11.22 3.31 0.02
N ALA A 200 10.61 2.12 -0.14
CA ALA A 200 9.16 1.99 -0.32
C ALA A 200 8.43 1.63 0.97
N ILE A 201 8.87 0.57 1.66
CA ILE A 201 8.20 0.01 2.83
C ILE A 201 9.17 -0.02 3.99
N CYS A 202 8.70 0.39 5.17
CA CYS A 202 9.43 0.18 6.41
C CYS A 202 8.49 -0.28 7.53
N THR A 203 8.93 -1.25 8.33
CA THR A 203 8.13 -1.81 9.42
C THR A 203 8.90 -1.92 10.72
N ILE A 204 8.23 -1.73 11.87
CA ILE A 204 8.77 -2.04 13.20
C ILE A 204 7.77 -2.92 13.94
N GLY A 205 8.23 -4.03 14.53
CA GLY A 205 7.38 -4.89 15.39
C GLY A 205 6.13 -5.43 14.68
N CYS A 206 6.25 -5.78 13.41
CA CYS A 206 5.14 -6.22 12.57
C CYS A 206 5.54 -7.46 11.74
N GLN A 207 4.64 -8.43 11.62
CA GLN A 207 4.80 -9.48 10.61
C GLN A 207 4.68 -8.86 9.22
N LEU A 208 5.58 -9.22 8.31
CA LEU A 208 5.60 -8.70 6.95
C LEU A 208 5.48 -9.86 5.94
N SER A 209 4.55 -9.73 5.00
CA SER A 209 4.47 -10.59 3.82
C SER A 209 4.41 -9.73 2.56
N ILE A 210 5.33 -9.95 1.64
CA ILE A 210 5.39 -9.27 0.35
C ILE A 210 5.41 -10.36 -0.72
N VAL A 211 4.37 -10.42 -1.55
CA VAL A 211 4.17 -11.50 -2.52
C VAL A 211 3.85 -10.91 -3.88
N ASN A 212 4.53 -11.37 -4.93
CA ASN A 212 4.34 -10.92 -6.31
C ASN A 212 4.39 -9.39 -6.49
N CYS A 213 5.29 -8.73 -5.75
CA CYS A 213 5.45 -7.28 -5.82
C CYS A 213 6.70 -6.88 -6.61
N THR A 214 6.67 -5.68 -7.20
CA THR A 214 7.83 -5.08 -7.87
C THR A 214 8.28 -3.81 -7.17
N PHE A 215 9.59 -3.60 -7.11
CA PHE A 215 10.22 -2.40 -6.55
C PHE A 215 11.22 -1.88 -7.57
N LEU A 216 10.99 -0.68 -8.10
CA LEU A 216 11.80 -0.08 -9.13
C LEU A 216 12.24 1.31 -8.69
N ARG A 217 13.56 1.55 -8.67
CA ARG A 217 14.15 2.84 -8.27
C ARG A 217 13.71 3.32 -6.87
N CYS A 218 13.40 2.39 -5.97
CA CYS A 218 13.14 2.73 -4.58
C CYS A 218 14.46 2.89 -3.82
N ARG A 219 14.60 3.98 -3.06
CA ARG A 219 15.87 4.32 -2.40
C ARG A 219 15.67 4.65 -0.92
N ALA A 220 16.50 4.06 -0.07
CA ALA A 220 16.70 4.55 1.29
C ALA A 220 17.76 5.66 1.27
N PHE A 221 17.51 6.81 1.91
CA PHE A 221 18.46 7.94 1.95
C PHE A 221 18.98 8.29 3.35
N GLY A 222 18.45 7.64 4.39
CA GLY A 222 18.78 7.91 5.78
C GLY A 222 19.76 6.92 6.40
N TYR A 223 19.65 6.80 7.72
CA TYR A 223 20.43 5.90 8.57
C TYR A 223 19.49 5.21 9.56
N GLY A 224 19.85 3.98 9.95
CA GLY A 224 19.15 3.16 10.93
C GLY A 224 19.90 3.08 12.25
#